data_AF-A0A3D4APH3-F1
#
_entry.id   AF-A0A3D4APH3-F1
#
_cell.length_a   1.000
_cell.length_b   1.000
_cell.length_c   1.000
_cell.angle_alpha   90.00
_cell.angle_beta   90.00
_cell.angle_gamma   90.00
#
_symmetry.space_group_name_H-M   'P 1'
#
loop_
_entity.id
_entity.type
_entity.pdbx_description
1 polymer ?
#
loop_
_entity_poly.entity_id
_entity_poly.type
_entity_poly.pdbx_seq_one_letter_code
_entity_poly.pdbx_strand_id
1 'polypeptide(L)' 'MSLSHLSLKYFRNIEALTLEPVNGVNIIYGENGSGKTSLLEAIYYLSHGKSFRT' A
#
# COMPACT_ATOMS: atom_id res chain seq x y z
N MET A 1 -10.33 -3.80 12.25
CA MET A 1 -9.45 -2.61 12.27
C MET A 1 -9.54 -1.92 10.92
N SER A 2 -9.56 -0.58 10.90
CA SER A 2 -9.49 0.22 9.68
C SER A 2 -8.12 0.89 9.56
N LEU A 3 -7.64 1.08 8.33
CA LEU A 3 -6.42 1.84 8.04
C LEU A 3 -6.79 3.32 7.95
N SER A 4 -6.30 4.14 8.88
CA SER A 4 -6.55 5.60 8.90
C SER A 4 -5.45 6.41 8.20
N HIS A 5 -4.22 5.90 8.21
CA HIS A 5 -3.07 6.57 7.62
C HIS A 5 -2.03 5.53 7.19
N LEU A 6 -1.39 5.77 6.06
CA LEU A 6 -0.27 4.97 5.56
C LEU A 6 0.85 5.90 5.08
N SER A 7 2.04 5.69 5.61
CA SER A 7 3.27 6.35 5.14
C SER A 7 4.29 5.31 4.71
N LEU A 8 4.77 5.42 3.48
CA LEU A 8 5.78 4.55 2.89
C LEU A 8 7.00 5.38 2.53
N LYS A 9 8.18 4.82 2.79
CA LYS A 9 9.47 5.30 2.27
C LYS A 9 10.29 4.11 1.80
N TYR A 10 10.85 4.22 0.60
CA TYR A 10 11.72 3.22 -0.03
C TYR A 10 11.13 1.80 0.00
N PHE A 11 9.82 1.68 -0.29
CA PHE A 11 9.13 0.40 -0.30
C PHE A 11 8.92 -0.07 -1.74
N ARG A 12 9.67 -1.10 -2.17
CA ARG A 12 9.68 -1.60 -3.55
C ARG A 12 9.99 -0.47 -4.54
N ASN A 13 9.12 -0.23 -5.52
CA ASN A 13 9.22 0.84 -6.51
C ASN A 13 8.54 2.14 -6.07
N ILE A 14 8.13 2.25 -4.79
CA ILE A 14 7.56 3.47 -4.20
C ILE A 14 8.66 4.16 -3.38
N GLU A 15 9.15 5.31 -3.86
CA GLU A 15 10.15 6.10 -3.14
C GLU A 15 9.56 6.74 -1.89
N ALA A 16 8.42 7.42 -2.03
CA ALA A 16 7.65 7.97 -0.92
C ALA A 16 6.16 8.02 -1.28
N LEU A 17 5.30 7.70 -0.32
CA LEU A 17 3.86 7.85 -0.45
C LEU A 17 3.25 8.13 0.93
N THR A 18 2.31 9.08 0.98
CA THR A 18 1.44 9.29 2.13
C THR A 18 -0.01 9.22 1.65
N LEU A 19 -0.80 8.40 2.33
CA LEU A 19 -2.19 8.10 1.96
C LEU A 19 -3.07 8.14 3.22
N GLU A 20 -4.19 8.83 3.12
CA GLU A 20 -5.30 8.78 4.07
C GLU A 20 -6.49 8.12 3.37
N PRO A 21 -6.78 6.84 3.65
CA PRO A 21 -7.87 6.13 2.99
C PRO A 21 -9.23 6.73 3.34
N VAL A 22 -10.14 6.76 2.37
CA VAL A 22 -11.54 7.13 2.65
C VAL A 22 -12.27 5.95 3.27
N ASN A 23 -13.37 6.24 3.97
CA ASN A 23 -14.29 5.21 4.42
C ASN A 23 -14.93 4.49 3.22
N GLY A 24 -15.09 3.17 3.32
CA GLY A 24 -15.65 2.34 2.26
C GLY A 24 -14.59 1.85 1.28
N VAL A 25 -14.85 2.00 -0.02
CA VAL A 25 -14.03 1.39 -1.08
C VAL A 25 -13.00 2.40 -1.61
N ASN A 26 -11.73 2.01 -1.56
CA ASN A 26 -10.62 2.79 -2.12
C ASN A 26 -10.16 2.13 -3.43
N ILE A 27 -10.20 2.86 -4.54
CA ILE A 27 -9.79 2.35 -5.85
C ILE A 27 -8.36 2.79 -6.14
N ILE A 28 -7.47 1.82 -6.35
CA ILE A 28 -6.08 2.06 -6.75
C ILE A 28 -5.95 1.73 -8.25
N TYR A 29 -5.66 2.75 -9.07
CA TYR A 29 -5.57 2.62 -10.53
C TYR A 29 -4.29 3.27 -11.08
N GLY A 30 -3.96 2.97 -12.34
CA GLY A 30 -2.76 3.48 -13.02
C GLY A 30 -2.08 2.41 -13.87
N GLU A 31 -0.97 2.78 -14.51
CA GLU A 31 -0.24 1.93 -15.45
C GLU A 31 0.41 0.69 -14.80
N ASN A 32 0.73 -0.31 -15.61
CA ASN A 32 1.49 -1.47 -15.13
C ASN A 32 2.87 -1.05 -14.64
N GLY A 33 3.29 -1.58 -13.49
CA GLY A 33 4.55 -1.17 -12.87
C GLY A 33 4.48 0.13 -12.06
N SER A 34 3.32 0.79 -11.93
CA SER A 34 3.17 2.03 -11.15
C SER A 34 3.15 1.84 -9.61
N GLY A 35 3.27 0.61 -9.11
CA GLY A 35 3.33 0.33 -7.66
C GLY A 35 1.99 -0.03 -6.99
N LYS A 36 0.91 -0.24 -7.74
CA LYS A 36 -0.42 -0.62 -7.19
C LYS A 36 -0.36 -1.86 -6.28
N THR A 37 0.27 -2.94 -6.75
CA THR A 37 0.44 -4.17 -5.95
C THR A 37 1.39 -3.96 -4.79
N SER A 38 2.40 -3.09 -4.93
CA SER A 38 3.30 -2.73 -3.84
C SER A 38 2.60 -1.95 -2.72
N LEU A 39 1.62 -1.11 -3.05
CA LEU A 39 0.76 -0.45 -2.07
C LEU A 39 -0.07 -1.49 -1.28
N LEU A 40 -0.70 -2.44 -1.97
CA LEU A 40 -1.43 -3.53 -1.29
C LEU A 40 -0.50 -4.40 -0.43
N GLU A 41 0.72 -4.64 -0.90
CA GLU A 41 1.76 -5.38 -0.17
C GLU A 41 2.15 -4.66 1.12
N ALA A 42 2.32 -3.35 1.08
CA ALA A 42 2.62 -2.57 2.27
C ALA A 42 1.49 -2.60 3.31
N ILE A 43 0.22 -2.51 2.85
CA ILE A 43 -0.96 -2.64 3.73
C ILE A 43 -0.99 -4.02 4.39
N TYR A 44 -0.73 -5.09 3.63
CA TYR A 44 -0.67 -6.45 4.18
C TYR A 44 0.49 -6.63 5.19
N TYR A 45 1.63 -6.00 4.90
CA TYR A 45 2.83 -6.07 5.73
C TYR A 45 2.59 -5.52 7.14
N LEU A 46 1.77 -4.48 7.29
CA LEU A 46 1.41 -3.92 8.60
C LEU A 46 0.73 -4.95 9.51
N SER A 47 -0.01 -5.90 8.94
CA SER A 47 -0.76 -6.91 9.70
C SER A 47 0.04 -8.20 9.92
N HIS A 48 0.95 -8.56 9.01
CA HIS A 48 1.61 -9.88 8.99
C HIS A 48 3.12 -9.82 9.19
N GLY A 49 3.75 -8.65 9.12
CA GLY A 49 5.20 -8.49 9.21
C GLY A 49 5.99 -9.13 8.07
N LYS A 50 5.32 -9.57 7.00
CA LYS A 50 5.94 -10.20 5.83
C LYS A 50 5.15 -9.91 4.55
N SER A 51 5.81 -10.11 3.42
CA SER A 51 5.16 -10.06 2.11
C SER A 51 4.16 -11.20 1.93
N PHE A 52 3.07 -10.95 1.20
CA PHE A 52 2.18 -12.02 0.70
C PHE A 52 2.70 -12.72 -0.55
N ARG A 53 3.82 -12.24 -1.14
CA ARG A 53 4.41 -12.81 -2.37
C ARG A 53 5.31 -14.01 -2.08
N THR A 54 5.46 -14.39 -0.82
CA THR A 54 6.34 -15.45 -0.30
C THR A 54 5.60 -16.36 0.66
#